data_AF-A0A7S0I8J3-F1
#
_entry.id   AF-A0A7S0I8J3-F1
#
_cell.length_a   1.000
_cell.length_b   1.000
_cell.length_c   1.000
_cell.angle_alpha   90.00
_cell.angle_beta   90.00
_cell.angle_gamma   90.00
#
_symmetry.space_group_name_H-M   'P 1'
#
loop_
_entity.id
_entity.type
_entity.pdbx_description
1 polymer ?
#
loop_
_entity_poly.entity_id
_entity_poly.type
_entity_poly.pdbx_seq_one_letter_code
_entity_poly.pdbx_strand_id
1 'polypeptide(L)'
;LSNDELLQILSQTKNALAVQPHLRKCFEAIHSLDFEQDLKITAMNSVEGEKVPFSEHMYPKGPVEIWLGEVQRIMIQSCRQSIIDSLVDYQAQKRAAWVKCWPAMTVLAVGCTYWTSEGETAIKAGKLARWFDKNISQLNDLTDLVRGKLSRQERGTLG
;
A
#
# COMPACT_ATOMS: atom_id res chain seq x y z
N LEU A 1 -3.71 15.98 -16.21
CA LEU A 1 -3.80 17.38 -15.76
C LEU A 1 -4.37 18.25 -16.88
N SER A 2 -5.21 19.24 -16.60
CA SER A 2 -5.53 20.28 -17.60
C SER A 2 -4.44 21.36 -17.64
N ASN A 3 -4.40 22.17 -18.71
CA ASN A 3 -3.45 23.27 -18.85
C ASN A 3 -3.63 24.32 -17.73
N ASP A 4 -4.87 24.64 -17.35
CA ASP A 4 -5.15 25.61 -16.28
C ASP A 4 -4.67 25.14 -14.91
N GLU A 5 -4.77 23.83 -14.64
CA GLU A 5 -4.26 23.23 -13.40
C GLU A 5 -2.73 23.21 -13.36
N LEU A 6 -2.09 22.93 -14.50
CA LEU A 6 -0.64 23.02 -14.61
C LEU A 6 -0.18 24.46 -14.32
N LEU A 7 -0.86 25.45 -14.91
CA LEU A 7 -0.57 26.86 -14.65
C LEU A 7 -0.80 27.24 -13.19
N GLN A 8 -1.83 26.70 -12.54
CA GLN A 8 -2.06 26.91 -11.10
C GLN A 8 -0.91 26.36 -10.26
N ILE A 9 -0.45 25.14 -10.51
CA ILE A 9 0.68 24.54 -9.80
C ILE A 9 1.96 25.36 -10.04
N LEU A 10 2.24 25.73 -11.29
CA LEU A 10 3.42 26.53 -11.67
C LEU A 10 3.36 27.96 -11.10
N SER A 11 2.18 28.55 -10.97
CA SER A 11 2.01 29.87 -10.35
C SER A 11 2.31 29.86 -8.84
N GLN A 12 2.17 28.70 -8.20
CA GLN A 12 2.41 28.51 -6.76
C GLN A 12 3.72 27.75 -6.48
N THR A 13 4.75 27.96 -7.29
CA THR A 13 6.08 27.34 -7.15
C THR A 13 6.70 27.40 -5.75
N LYS A 14 6.35 28.38 -4.92
CA LYS A 14 6.83 28.51 -3.53
C LYS A 14 6.02 27.72 -2.50
N ASN A 15 4.79 27.31 -2.83
CA ASN A 15 3.88 26.61 -1.92
C ASN A 15 3.73 25.16 -2.35
N ALA A 16 4.56 24.27 -1.82
CA ALA A 16 4.50 22.84 -2.15
C ALA A 16 3.14 22.20 -1.82
N LEU A 17 2.40 22.71 -0.83
CA LEU A 17 1.09 22.18 -0.45
C LEU A 17 0.01 22.43 -1.51
N ALA A 18 0.22 23.39 -2.42
CA ALA A 18 -0.71 23.72 -3.50
C ALA A 18 -0.95 22.56 -4.47
N VAL A 19 -0.03 21.58 -4.51
CA VAL A 19 -0.12 20.40 -5.38
C VAL A 19 -1.15 19.36 -4.91
N GLN A 20 -1.49 19.35 -3.61
CA GLN A 20 -2.30 18.29 -2.98
C GLN A 20 -3.64 18.02 -3.70
N PRO A 21 -4.42 19.05 -4.11
CA PRO A 21 -5.69 18.82 -4.81
C PRO A 21 -5.53 18.18 -6.20
N HIS A 22 -4.33 18.29 -6.79
CA HIS A 22 -4.05 17.83 -8.14
C HIS A 22 -3.41 16.44 -8.18
N LEU A 23 -2.94 15.90 -7.04
CA LEU A 23 -2.22 14.63 -6.99
C LEU A 23 -3.01 13.45 -7.58
N ARG A 24 -4.34 13.39 -7.36
CA ARG A 24 -5.22 12.36 -7.96
C ARG A 24 -5.22 12.35 -9.49
N LYS A 25 -4.80 13.44 -10.13
CA LYS A 25 -4.69 13.56 -11.59
C LYS A 25 -3.27 13.31 -12.09
N CYS A 26 -2.27 13.36 -11.21
CA CYS A 26 -0.87 13.03 -11.50
C CYS A 26 -0.57 11.56 -11.25
N PHE A 27 -1.20 10.99 -10.23
CA PHE A 27 -1.02 9.62 -9.77
C PHE A 27 -2.38 8.96 -9.62
N GLU A 28 -2.49 7.73 -10.10
CA GLU A 28 -3.73 6.95 -10.00
C GLU A 28 -4.05 6.59 -8.54
N ALA A 29 -3.03 6.24 -7.75
CA ALA A 29 -3.19 5.69 -6.40
C ALA A 29 -2.75 6.64 -5.27
N ILE A 30 -2.28 7.86 -5.57
CA ILE A 30 -1.93 8.85 -4.55
C ILE A 30 -3.02 9.92 -4.51
N HIS A 31 -3.79 9.94 -3.42
CA HIS A 31 -4.73 11.02 -3.16
C HIS A 31 -4.02 12.21 -2.51
N SER A 32 -3.22 11.97 -1.49
CA SER A 32 -2.50 13.02 -0.77
C SER A 32 -1.15 12.52 -0.26
N LEU A 33 -0.27 13.47 0.06
CA LEU A 33 0.99 13.21 0.74
C LEU A 33 0.93 13.75 2.16
N ASP A 34 1.60 13.08 3.09
CA ASP A 34 1.80 13.61 4.45
C ASP A 34 3.01 14.57 4.43
N PHE A 35 2.78 15.81 4.85
CA PHE A 35 3.82 16.82 5.05
C PHE A 35 4.00 17.10 6.54
N GLU A 36 5.24 17.08 7.02
CA GLU A 36 5.58 17.62 8.35
C GLU A 36 5.63 19.16 8.33
N GLN A 37 5.83 19.78 9.50
CA GLN A 37 5.86 21.25 9.66
C GLN A 37 6.95 21.93 8.80
N ASP A 38 8.04 21.23 8.54
CA ASP A 38 9.17 21.68 7.73
C ASP A 38 9.05 21.30 6.24
N LEU A 39 7.86 20.88 5.80
CA LEU A 39 7.54 20.40 4.44
C LEU A 39 8.20 19.07 4.06
N LYS A 40 8.75 18.32 5.01
CA LYS A 40 9.21 16.96 4.76
C LYS A 40 8.03 16.05 4.41
N ILE A 41 8.17 15.30 3.33
CA ILE A 41 7.17 14.34 2.86
C ILE A 41 7.49 12.97 3.44
N THR A 42 6.53 12.34 4.11
CA THR A 42 6.76 11.10 4.87
C THR A 42 5.90 9.91 4.48
N ALA A 43 4.76 10.13 3.82
CA ALA A 43 3.86 9.07 3.42
C ALA A 43 2.98 9.50 2.24
N MET A 44 2.38 8.51 1.58
CA MET A 44 1.29 8.69 0.64
C MET A 44 0.01 8.07 1.17
N ASN A 45 -1.11 8.68 0.82
CA ASN A 45 -2.44 8.24 1.22
C ASN A 45 -3.31 8.00 -0.02
N SER A 46 -4.05 6.90 -0.03
CA SER A 46 -5.03 6.58 -1.07
C SER A 46 -6.37 7.29 -0.82
N VAL A 47 -7.29 7.20 -1.77
CA VAL A 47 -8.65 7.74 -1.62
C VAL A 47 -9.50 6.90 -0.66
N GLU A 48 -9.16 5.63 -0.49
CA GLU A 48 -9.75 4.68 0.45
C GLU A 48 -9.30 4.91 1.90
N GLY A 49 -8.32 5.80 2.10
CA GLY A 49 -7.75 6.12 3.42
C GLY A 49 -6.58 5.22 3.81
N GLU A 50 -6.04 4.46 2.87
CA GLU A 50 -4.87 3.62 3.10
C GLU A 50 -3.60 4.47 3.10
N LYS A 51 -2.78 4.33 4.13
CA LYS A 51 -1.52 5.05 4.28
C LYS A 51 -0.35 4.12 4.02
N VAL A 52 0.56 4.53 3.15
CA VAL A 52 1.84 3.86 2.90
C VAL A 52 2.97 4.82 3.30
N PRO A 53 3.70 4.53 4.39
CA PRO A 53 4.90 5.27 4.75
C PRO A 53 5.94 5.21 3.64
N PHE A 54 6.64 6.30 3.42
CA PHE A 54 7.74 6.32 2.47
C PHE A 54 8.96 5.57 3.03
N SER A 55 9.59 4.77 2.18
CA SER A 55 10.85 4.08 2.51
C SER A 55 11.99 5.05 2.78
N GLU A 56 11.91 6.25 2.21
CA GLU A 56 12.80 7.36 2.49
C GLU A 56 12.04 8.68 2.46
N HIS A 57 12.32 9.56 3.40
CA HIS A 57 11.68 10.86 3.47
C HIS A 57 12.37 11.86 2.54
N MET A 58 11.60 12.78 1.98
CA MET A 58 12.11 13.77 1.02
C MET A 58 11.60 15.17 1.32
N TYR A 59 12.21 16.16 0.68
CA TYR A 59 11.71 17.55 0.68
C TYR A 59 11.40 17.97 -0.76
N PRO A 60 10.32 18.74 -0.99
CA PRO A 60 9.94 19.23 -2.31
C PRO A 60 10.88 20.37 -2.76
N LYS A 61 12.08 20.02 -3.25
CA LYS A 61 13.11 20.98 -3.67
C LYS A 61 13.09 21.20 -5.18
N GLY A 62 13.15 22.47 -5.59
CA GLY A 62 13.22 22.85 -7.01
C GLY A 62 11.85 22.84 -7.71
N PRO A 63 11.82 22.78 -9.06
CA PRO A 63 10.60 22.76 -9.84
C PRO A 63 9.69 21.58 -9.48
N VAL A 64 8.38 21.77 -9.66
CA VAL A 64 7.37 20.80 -9.23
C VAL A 64 7.50 19.44 -9.91
N GLU A 65 7.86 19.44 -11.19
CA GLU A 65 8.05 18.24 -11.99
C GLU A 65 9.20 17.39 -11.48
N ILE A 66 10.26 18.03 -10.97
CA ILE A 66 11.45 17.36 -10.47
C ILE A 66 11.13 16.62 -9.18
N TRP A 67 10.55 17.32 -8.19
CA TRP A 67 10.28 16.68 -6.92
C TRP A 67 9.05 15.73 -6.99
N LEU A 68 8.08 15.96 -7.89
CA LEU A 68 7.03 14.96 -8.15
C LEU A 68 7.58 13.69 -8.81
N GLY A 69 8.58 13.81 -9.69
CA GLY A 69 9.31 12.66 -10.22
C GLY A 69 10.00 11.85 -9.11
N GLU A 70 10.52 12.55 -8.10
CA GLU A 70 11.12 11.90 -6.93
C GLU A 70 10.06 11.23 -6.04
N VAL A 71 8.89 11.84 -5.85
CA VAL A 71 7.73 11.18 -5.21
C VAL A 71 7.37 9.88 -5.91
N GLN A 72 7.35 9.86 -7.26
CA GLN A 72 7.08 8.64 -8.02
C GLN A 72 8.13 7.55 -7.76
N ARG A 73 9.41 7.93 -7.74
CA ARG A 73 10.51 7.00 -7.48
C ARG A 73 10.37 6.38 -6.09
N ILE A 74 10.14 7.22 -5.08
CA ILE A 74 9.99 6.81 -3.68
C ILE A 74 8.72 5.98 -3.48
N MET A 75 7.60 6.34 -4.13
CA MET A 75 6.37 5.53 -4.13
C MET A 75 6.65 4.09 -4.55
N ILE A 76 7.34 3.89 -5.69
CA ILE A 76 7.66 2.55 -6.21
C ILE A 76 8.53 1.78 -5.20
N GLN A 77 9.54 2.44 -4.64
CA GLN A 77 10.43 1.85 -3.65
C GLN A 77 9.70 1.47 -2.37
N SER A 78 8.80 2.33 -1.89
CA SER A 78 8.01 2.13 -0.67
C SER A 78 7.04 0.94 -0.82
N CYS A 79 6.36 0.83 -1.97
CA CYS A 79 5.52 -0.33 -2.27
C CYS A 79 6.33 -1.63 -2.31
N ARG A 80 7.53 -1.61 -2.91
CA ARG A 80 8.43 -2.78 -2.93
C ARG A 80 8.87 -3.16 -1.52
N GLN A 81 9.27 -2.18 -0.71
CA GLN A 81 9.69 -2.39 0.67
C GLN A 81 8.55 -2.97 1.51
N SER A 82 7.33 -2.43 1.39
CA SER A 82 6.12 -2.95 2.04
C SER A 82 5.90 -4.44 1.72
N ILE A 83 6.06 -4.83 0.44
CA ILE A 83 5.94 -6.24 0.03
C ILE A 83 7.04 -7.10 0.66
N ILE A 84 8.29 -6.64 0.64
CA ILE A 84 9.43 -7.38 1.20
C ILE A 84 9.25 -7.60 2.71
N ASP A 85 8.92 -6.55 3.45
CA ASP A 85 8.75 -6.64 4.90
C ASP A 85 7.54 -7.52 5.24
N SER A 86 6.46 -7.38 4.47
CA SER A 86 5.28 -8.22 4.61
C SER A 86 5.52 -9.69 4.28
N LEU A 87 6.44 -10.03 3.36
CA LEU A 87 6.80 -11.42 3.05
C LEU A 87 7.46 -12.09 4.26
N VAL A 88 8.30 -11.36 4.99
CA VAL A 88 8.95 -11.83 6.21
C VAL A 88 7.92 -11.96 7.33
N ASP A 89 7.10 -10.93 7.52
CA ASP A 89 6.12 -10.87 8.60
C ASP A 89 4.97 -11.90 8.44
N TYR A 90 4.61 -12.27 7.20
CA TYR A 90 3.61 -13.32 6.94
C TYR A 90 3.94 -14.65 7.65
N GLN A 91 5.23 -15.00 7.76
CA GLN A 91 5.65 -16.24 8.44
C GLN A 91 5.66 -16.11 9.96
N ALA A 92 5.77 -14.88 10.49
CA ALA A 92 5.95 -14.62 11.91
C ALA A 92 4.62 -14.61 12.69
N GLN A 93 3.49 -14.45 12.00
CA GLN A 93 2.18 -14.36 12.64
C GLN A 93 1.06 -15.08 11.88
N LYS A 94 -0.09 -15.24 12.55
CA LYS A 94 -1.28 -15.86 11.95
C LYS A 94 -1.86 -14.96 10.86
N ARG A 95 -2.35 -15.56 9.78
CA ARG A 95 -2.94 -14.85 8.63
C ARG A 95 -4.00 -13.82 9.02
N ALA A 96 -4.93 -14.16 9.92
CA ALA A 96 -5.99 -13.25 10.36
C ALA A 96 -5.49 -12.02 11.15
N ALA A 97 -4.32 -12.10 11.80
CA ALA A 97 -3.68 -10.93 12.40
C ALA A 97 -2.93 -10.12 11.33
N TRP A 98 -2.15 -10.82 10.51
CA TRP A 98 -1.30 -10.25 9.47
C TRP A 98 -2.06 -9.38 8.45
N VAL A 99 -3.23 -9.83 7.97
CA VAL A 99 -4.05 -9.08 6.99
C VAL A 99 -4.47 -7.68 7.45
N LYS A 100 -4.41 -7.39 8.76
CA LYS A 100 -4.75 -6.07 9.31
C LYS A 100 -3.54 -5.14 9.43
N CYS A 101 -2.33 -5.68 9.33
CA CYS A 101 -1.09 -4.94 9.52
C CYS A 101 -0.58 -4.26 8.24
N TRP A 102 -1.04 -4.72 7.08
CA TRP A 102 -0.44 -4.37 5.80
C TRP A 102 -1.43 -3.70 4.84
N PRO A 103 -0.92 -2.82 3.96
CA PRO A 103 -1.63 -2.29 2.78
C PRO A 103 -2.39 -3.39 2.02
N ALA A 104 -3.59 -3.10 1.50
CA ALA A 104 -4.46 -4.11 0.89
C ALA A 104 -3.81 -4.77 -0.33
N MET A 105 -3.16 -3.98 -1.18
CA MET A 105 -2.41 -4.50 -2.34
C MET A 105 -1.16 -5.29 -1.92
N THR A 106 -0.54 -4.96 -0.79
CA THR A 106 0.55 -5.76 -0.22
C THR A 106 0.02 -7.11 0.29
N VAL A 107 -1.12 -7.11 1.01
CA VAL A 107 -1.79 -8.34 1.48
C VAL A 107 -2.13 -9.25 0.31
N LEU A 108 -2.67 -8.70 -0.77
CA LEU A 108 -2.99 -9.46 -1.98
C LEU A 108 -1.74 -10.08 -2.62
N ALA A 109 -0.71 -9.26 -2.87
CA ALA A 109 0.52 -9.72 -3.53
C ALA A 109 1.20 -10.84 -2.73
N VAL A 110 1.42 -10.62 -1.43
CA VAL A 110 2.08 -11.60 -0.55
C VAL A 110 1.21 -12.84 -0.35
N GLY A 111 -0.10 -12.67 -0.20
CA GLY A 111 -1.05 -13.77 -0.10
C GLY A 111 -1.01 -14.68 -1.34
N CYS A 112 -1.00 -14.11 -2.54
CA CYS A 112 -0.85 -14.86 -3.80
C CYS A 112 0.50 -15.55 -3.91
N THR A 113 1.59 -14.92 -3.44
CA THR A 113 2.93 -15.53 -3.41
C THR A 113 2.94 -16.78 -2.55
N TYR A 114 2.48 -16.70 -1.30
CA TYR A 114 2.44 -17.85 -0.39
C TYR A 114 1.47 -18.92 -0.86
N TRP A 115 0.27 -18.53 -1.31
CA TRP A 115 -0.71 -19.49 -1.82
C TRP A 115 -0.14 -20.32 -2.98
N THR A 116 0.51 -19.66 -3.94
CA THR A 116 1.14 -20.32 -5.10
C THR A 116 2.31 -21.20 -4.66
N SER A 117 3.23 -20.68 -3.86
CA SER A 117 4.43 -21.41 -3.41
C SER A 117 4.08 -22.64 -2.57
N GLU A 118 3.15 -22.50 -1.63
CA GLU A 118 2.69 -23.61 -0.80
C GLU A 118 1.90 -24.64 -1.60
N GLY A 119 1.08 -24.19 -2.55
CA GLY A 119 0.34 -25.06 -3.46
C GLY A 119 1.27 -25.91 -4.32
N GLU A 120 2.27 -25.29 -4.96
CA GLU A 120 3.30 -26.00 -5.72
C GLU A 120 4.06 -27.03 -4.87
N THR A 121 4.43 -26.65 -3.65
CA THR A 121 5.10 -27.54 -2.70
C THR A 121 4.20 -28.72 -2.33
N ALA A 122 2.92 -28.48 -2.08
CA ALA A 122 1.95 -29.51 -1.77
C ALA A 122 1.72 -30.48 -2.94
N ILE A 123 1.69 -29.98 -4.17
CA ILE A 123 1.61 -30.81 -5.39
C ILE A 123 2.83 -31.72 -5.48
N LYS A 124 4.04 -31.15 -5.41
CA LYS A 124 5.31 -31.91 -5.49
C LYS A 124 5.43 -32.96 -4.39
N ALA A 125 4.91 -32.68 -3.19
CA ALA A 125 4.96 -33.59 -2.05
C ALA A 125 3.78 -34.57 -1.96
N GLY A 126 2.78 -34.51 -2.86
CA GLY A 126 1.56 -35.32 -2.77
C GLY A 126 0.68 -35.00 -1.54
N LYS A 127 0.75 -33.77 -1.02
CA LYS A 127 0.10 -33.31 0.23
C LYS A 127 -1.03 -32.31 -0.01
N LEU A 128 -1.67 -32.33 -1.18
CA LEU A 128 -2.74 -31.40 -1.56
C LEU A 128 -3.91 -31.39 -0.57
N ALA A 129 -4.33 -32.55 -0.04
CA ALA A 129 -5.42 -32.61 0.94
C ALA A 129 -5.12 -31.78 2.21
N ARG A 130 -3.91 -31.93 2.76
CA ARG A 130 -3.49 -31.14 3.95
C ARG A 130 -3.41 -29.64 3.65
N TRP A 131 -2.96 -29.28 2.45
CA TRP A 131 -2.92 -27.88 2.02
C TRP A 131 -4.33 -27.31 1.83
N PHE A 132 -5.27 -28.10 1.29
CA PHE A 132 -6.68 -27.74 1.19
C PHE A 132 -7.28 -27.48 2.58
N ASP A 133 -7.10 -28.39 3.54
CA ASP A 133 -7.60 -28.23 4.91
C ASP A 133 -7.04 -26.97 5.59
N LYS A 134 -5.75 -26.66 5.37
CA LYS A 134 -5.12 -25.42 5.84
C LYS A 134 -5.83 -24.18 5.26
N ASN A 135 -6.12 -24.17 3.95
CA ASN A 135 -6.81 -23.05 3.30
C ASN A 135 -8.23 -22.88 3.83
N ILE A 136 -8.98 -23.98 4.04
CA ILE A 136 -10.31 -23.93 4.66
C ILE A 136 -10.23 -23.33 6.06
N SER A 137 -9.28 -23.77 6.89
CA SER A 137 -9.07 -23.20 8.22
C SER A 137 -8.78 -21.70 8.16
N GLN A 138 -7.89 -21.26 7.26
CA GLN A 138 -7.57 -19.84 7.11
C GLN A 138 -8.76 -19.02 6.61
N LEU A 139 -9.59 -19.56 5.71
CA LEU A 139 -10.80 -18.91 5.25
C LEU A 139 -11.84 -18.76 6.37
N ASN A 140 -11.98 -19.77 7.23
CA ASN A 140 -12.84 -19.69 8.41
C ASN A 140 -12.36 -18.61 9.38
N ASP A 141 -11.05 -18.56 9.67
CA ASP A 141 -10.46 -17.53 10.53
C ASP A 141 -10.71 -16.11 9.98
N LEU A 142 -10.59 -15.92 8.66
CA LEU A 142 -10.89 -14.65 8.00
C LEU A 142 -12.39 -14.33 7.99
N THR A 143 -13.25 -15.34 7.84
CA THR A 143 -14.71 -15.18 7.92
C THR A 143 -15.13 -14.70 9.31
N ASP A 144 -14.57 -15.30 10.35
CA ASP A 144 -14.84 -14.90 11.73
C ASP A 144 -14.29 -13.50 12.02
N LEU A 145 -13.14 -13.15 11.43
CA LEU A 145 -12.61 -11.79 11.49
C LEU A 145 -13.57 -10.76 10.88
N VAL A 146 -14.12 -11.05 9.69
CA VAL A 146 -15.08 -10.16 8.99
C VAL A 146 -16.42 -10.03 9.73
N ARG A 147 -16.86 -11.09 10.43
CA ARG A 147 -18.04 -11.06 11.32
C ARG A 147 -17.81 -10.21 12.58
N GLY A 148 -16.55 -9.95 12.93
CA GLY A 148 -16.17 -9.15 14.08
C GLY A 148 -16.28 -7.64 13.86
N LYS A 149 -15.73 -6.88 14.82
CA LYS A 149 -15.58 -5.42 14.68
C LYS A 149 -14.31 -5.14 13.89
N LEU A 150 -14.48 -4.52 12.73
CA LEU A 150 -13.40 -4.06 11.86
C LEU A 150 -13.55 -2.57 11.61
N SER A 151 -12.41 -1.88 11.52
CA SER A 151 -12.34 -0.53 10.99
C SER A 151 -12.74 -0.49 9.52
N ARG A 152 -13.04 0.70 9.01
CA ARG A 152 -13.38 0.90 7.59
C ARG A 152 -12.26 0.42 6.67
N GLN A 153 -11.00 0.66 7.05
CA GLN A 153 -9.83 0.27 6.27
C GLN A 153 -9.66 -1.26 6.26
N GLU A 154 -9.73 -1.92 7.42
CA GLU A 154 -9.63 -3.39 7.48
C GLU A 154 -10.74 -4.08 6.69
N ARG A 155 -11.96 -3.50 6.68
CA ARG A 155 -13.04 -4.00 5.82
C ARG A 155 -12.75 -3.84 4.33
N GLY A 156 -12.08 -2.75 3.94
CA GLY A 156 -11.64 -2.56 2.55
C GLY A 156 -10.58 -3.57 2.14
N THR A 157 -9.66 -3.93 3.04
CA THR A 157 -8.63 -4.95 2.79
C THR A 157 -9.20 -6.37 2.69
N LEU A 158 -10.28 -6.68 3.41
CA LEU A 158 -10.85 -8.02 3.52
C LEU A 158 -12.11 -8.25 2.66
N GLY A 159 -12.68 -7.19 2.10
CA GLY A 159 -13.95 -7.18 1.36
C GLY A 159 -13.81 -7.32 -0.14
#